data_AF-A0A3M6WQ04-F1
#
_entry.id   AF-A0A3M6WQ04-F1
#
_cell.length_a   1.000
_cell.length_b   1.000
_cell.length_c   1.000
_cell.angle_alpha   90.00
_cell.angle_beta   90.00
_cell.angle_gamma   90.00
#
_symmetry.space_group_name_H-M   'P 1'
#
loop_
_entity.id
_entity.type
_entity.pdbx_description
1 polymer ?
#
loop_
_entity_poly.entity_id
_entity_poly.type
_entity_poly.pdbx_seq_one_letter_code
_entity_poly.pdbx_strand_id
1 'polypeptide(L)'
;MEDIYSAIQNRSAASLVDHRFILATILQESHGCVWVGETTSISGVNNPGLMQSHNGHKYSSSHSNSSILQMVSDGTAGTSGDEGGDGLVQNLNLYGALYNAARGYNSGYIPKSGNLSDPAGATACYVSDIANRLTGWVNATSKCTED
;
A
#
# COMPACT_ATOMS: atom_id res chain seq x y z
N MET A 1 15.91 5.69 -6.77
CA MET A 1 15.98 4.67 -5.70
C MET A 1 16.24 5.32 -4.33
N GLU A 2 17.19 6.26 -4.23
CA GLU A 2 17.52 6.96 -2.98
C GLU A 2 16.35 7.74 -2.35
N ASP A 3 15.53 8.42 -3.16
CA ASP A 3 14.36 9.15 -2.65
C ASP A 3 13.29 8.24 -2.05
N ILE A 4 12.99 7.12 -2.71
CA ILE A 4 12.03 6.12 -2.21
C ILE A 4 12.56 5.52 -0.90
N TYR A 5 13.83 5.14 -0.86
CA TYR A 5 14.46 4.62 0.35
C TYR A 5 14.37 5.64 1.49
N SER A 6 14.73 6.89 1.24
CA SER A 6 14.68 7.97 2.25
C SER A 6 13.27 8.23 2.75
N ALA A 7 12.27 8.24 1.85
CA ALA A 7 10.87 8.39 2.21
C ALA A 7 10.37 7.23 3.09
N ILE A 8 10.73 5.99 2.75
CA ILE A 8 10.40 4.80 3.55
C ILE A 8 11.02 4.91 4.96
N GLN A 9 12.31 5.23 5.07
CA GLN A 9 12.96 5.37 6.37
C GLN A 9 12.33 6.48 7.21
N ASN A 10 12.05 7.63 6.57
CA ASN A 10 11.42 8.78 7.19
C ASN A 10 10.02 8.44 7.73
N ARG A 11 9.20 7.74 6.94
CA ARG A 11 7.84 7.35 7.35
C ARG A 11 7.82 6.21 8.35
N SER A 12 8.72 5.24 8.24
CA SER A 12 8.90 4.18 9.23
C SER A 12 9.24 4.76 10.61
N ALA A 13 10.21 5.69 10.68
CA ALA A 13 10.59 6.34 11.93
C ALA A 13 9.44 7.14 12.56
N ALA A 14 8.64 7.83 11.75
CA ALA A 14 7.55 8.69 12.24
C ALA A 14 6.28 7.92 12.65
N SER A 15 6.01 6.77 12.02
CA SER A 15 4.77 6.01 12.19
C SER A 15 4.92 4.73 13.00
N LEU A 16 6.17 4.30 13.24
CA LEU A 16 6.52 3.00 13.82
C LEU A 16 6.09 1.79 12.96
N VAL A 17 5.64 2.02 11.72
CA VAL A 17 5.43 0.95 10.74
C VAL A 17 6.79 0.43 10.27
N ASP A 18 6.96 -0.89 10.25
CA ASP A 18 8.20 -1.52 9.78
C ASP A 18 8.49 -1.12 8.33
N HIS A 19 9.69 -0.61 8.05
CA HIS A 19 10.07 -0.15 6.72
C HIS A 19 9.95 -1.23 5.63
N ARG A 20 10.08 -2.52 6.01
CA ARG A 20 9.93 -3.64 5.07
C ARG A 20 8.49 -3.81 4.66
N PHE A 21 7.54 -3.53 5.55
CA PHE A 21 6.12 -3.57 5.21
C PHE A 21 5.76 -2.44 4.26
N ILE A 22 6.26 -1.21 4.52
CA ILE A 22 6.09 -0.08 3.58
C ILE A 22 6.67 -0.43 2.21
N LEU A 23 7.88 -0.99 2.15
CA LEU A 23 8.50 -1.41 0.89
C LEU A 23 7.68 -2.51 0.18
N ALA A 24 7.22 -3.53 0.91
CA ALA A 24 6.41 -4.61 0.34
C ALA A 24 5.10 -4.08 -0.26
N THR A 25 4.43 -3.13 0.41
CA THR A 25 3.25 -2.46 -0.12
C THR A 25 3.58 -1.65 -1.37
N ILE A 26 4.65 -0.84 -1.40
CA ILE A 26 5.07 -0.12 -2.62
C ILE A 26 5.30 -1.09 -3.79
N LEU A 27 5.95 -2.22 -3.54
CA LEU A 27 6.21 -3.23 -4.57
C LEU A 27 4.95 -3.98 -5.01
N GLN A 28 3.93 -4.07 -4.16
CA GLN A 28 2.64 -4.64 -4.50
C GLN A 28 1.80 -3.67 -5.33
N GLU A 29 1.79 -2.39 -4.97
CA GLU A 29 0.92 -1.39 -5.57
C GLU A 29 1.44 -0.81 -6.89
N SER A 30 2.77 -0.61 -6.99
CA SER A 30 3.34 0.13 -8.12
C SER A 30 4.60 -0.49 -8.71
N HIS A 31 5.11 -1.58 -8.13
CA HIS A 31 6.43 -2.12 -8.45
C HIS A 31 7.56 -1.07 -8.29
N GLY A 32 7.33 -0.03 -7.48
CA GLY A 32 8.25 1.11 -7.31
C GLY A 32 8.22 2.14 -8.44
N CYS A 33 7.24 2.08 -9.35
CA CYS A 33 7.07 3.05 -10.42
C CYS A 33 6.40 4.32 -9.90
N VAL A 34 7.17 5.42 -9.78
CA VAL A 34 6.63 6.73 -9.36
C VAL A 34 5.62 7.30 -10.36
N TRP A 35 5.69 6.88 -11.62
CA TRP A 35 4.77 7.27 -12.68
C TRP A 35 3.65 6.25 -12.91
N VAL A 36 3.43 5.33 -11.97
CA VAL A 36 2.27 4.44 -12.04
C VAL A 36 1.01 5.29 -12.22
N GLY A 37 0.10 4.81 -13.08
CA GLY A 37 -1.22 5.41 -13.20
C GLY A 37 -1.98 5.34 -11.88
N GLU A 38 -3.22 5.79 -11.88
CA GLU A 38 -4.13 5.59 -10.75
C GLU A 38 -5.10 4.45 -11.04
N THR A 39 -5.48 3.72 -10.01
CA THR A 39 -6.63 2.82 -10.04
C THR A 39 -7.88 3.56 -9.55
N THR A 40 -9.05 3.05 -9.91
CA THR A 40 -10.33 3.55 -9.42
C THR A 40 -11.04 2.43 -8.70
N SER A 41 -11.41 2.64 -7.44
CA SER A 41 -12.16 1.66 -6.66
C SER A 41 -13.57 1.46 -7.24
N ILE A 42 -14.26 0.40 -6.83
CA ILE A 42 -15.67 0.16 -7.18
C ILE A 42 -16.56 1.34 -6.76
N SER A 43 -16.21 2.03 -5.67
CA SER A 43 -16.93 3.22 -5.19
C SER A 43 -16.55 4.52 -5.91
N GLY A 44 -15.68 4.47 -6.93
CA GLY A 44 -15.28 5.63 -7.73
C GLY A 44 -14.15 6.47 -7.14
N VAL A 45 -13.44 5.96 -6.12
CA VAL A 45 -12.31 6.68 -5.50
C VAL A 45 -11.04 6.45 -6.30
N ASN A 46 -10.31 7.52 -6.58
CA ASN A 46 -9.02 7.44 -7.26
C ASN A 46 -7.90 7.15 -6.26
N ASN A 47 -7.04 6.21 -6.64
CA ASN A 47 -5.98 5.67 -5.80
C ASN A 47 -4.63 5.88 -6.50
N PRO A 48 -4.01 7.07 -6.44
CA PRO A 48 -2.75 7.35 -7.15
C PRO A 48 -1.49 7.01 -6.35
N GLY A 49 -0.35 7.12 -7.04
CA GLY A 49 0.97 7.18 -6.42
C GLY A 49 1.59 5.83 -6.09
N LEU A 50 2.77 5.86 -5.46
CA LEU A 50 3.61 4.67 -5.18
C LEU A 50 2.89 3.58 -4.38
N MET A 51 1.92 3.95 -3.56
CA MET A 51 1.16 3.05 -2.70
C MET A 51 -0.33 3.02 -3.04
N GLN A 52 -0.72 3.52 -4.23
CA GLN A 52 -2.12 3.58 -4.71
C GLN A 52 -3.09 4.00 -3.60
N SER A 53 -2.80 5.12 -2.96
CA SER A 53 -3.47 5.53 -1.71
C SER A 53 -4.77 6.26 -2.00
N HIS A 54 -5.80 6.00 -1.19
CA HIS A 54 -7.13 6.61 -1.31
C HIS A 54 -7.04 8.14 -1.37
N ASN A 55 -7.41 8.73 -2.52
CA ASN A 55 -7.30 10.17 -2.79
C ASN A 55 -5.91 10.76 -2.46
N GLY A 56 -4.86 9.98 -2.70
CA GLY A 56 -3.47 10.36 -2.44
C GLY A 56 -2.89 11.32 -3.46
N HIS A 57 -1.59 11.57 -3.31
CA HIS A 57 -0.83 12.43 -4.20
C HIS A 57 -0.23 11.65 -5.37
N LYS A 58 -0.02 12.37 -6.49
CA LYS A 58 0.69 11.87 -7.67
C LYS A 58 2.14 12.37 -7.66
N TYR A 59 2.99 11.68 -8.40
CA TYR A 59 4.34 12.14 -8.64
C TYR A 59 4.37 13.47 -9.39
N SER A 60 5.32 14.33 -9.03
CA SER A 60 5.58 15.61 -9.69
C SER A 60 7.05 15.72 -10.03
N SER A 61 7.38 15.84 -11.31
CA SER A 61 8.78 15.95 -11.76
C SER A 61 9.46 17.25 -11.28
N SER A 62 8.70 18.34 -11.12
CA SER A 62 9.22 19.60 -10.57
C SER A 62 9.47 19.54 -9.05
N HIS A 63 8.88 18.56 -8.37
CA HIS A 63 8.96 18.35 -6.92
C HIS A 63 9.22 16.87 -6.61
N SER A 64 10.20 16.26 -7.29
CA SER A 64 10.39 14.80 -7.28
C SER A 64 10.52 14.22 -5.88
N ASN A 65 11.47 14.71 -5.07
CA ASN A 65 11.72 14.21 -3.73
C ASN A 65 10.52 14.40 -2.79
N SER A 66 9.91 15.60 -2.76
CA SER A 66 8.79 15.88 -1.87
C SER A 66 7.50 15.17 -2.30
N SER A 67 7.24 15.01 -3.60
CA SER A 67 6.10 14.21 -4.08
C SER A 67 6.28 12.72 -3.79
N ILE A 68 7.51 12.18 -3.88
CA ILE A 68 7.81 10.80 -3.43
C ILE A 68 7.56 10.65 -1.94
N LEU A 69 8.06 11.57 -1.11
CA LEU A 69 7.79 11.56 0.32
C LEU A 69 6.29 11.60 0.61
N GLN A 70 5.54 12.46 -0.09
CA GLN A 70 4.10 12.56 0.10
C GLN A 70 3.38 11.27 -0.30
N MET A 71 3.70 10.67 -1.45
CA MET A 71 3.11 9.39 -1.86
C MET A 71 3.33 8.26 -0.83
N VAL A 72 4.52 8.19 -0.23
CA VAL A 72 4.79 7.20 0.84
C VAL A 72 4.10 7.61 2.15
N SER A 73 3.94 8.91 2.41
CA SER A 73 3.22 9.42 3.57
C SER A 73 1.74 9.03 3.50
N ASP A 74 1.10 9.23 2.36
CA ASP A 74 -0.32 8.91 2.14
C ASP A 74 -0.60 7.43 2.35
N GLY A 75 0.23 6.54 1.77
CA GLY A 75 0.04 5.10 1.96
C GLY A 75 0.38 4.62 3.37
N THR A 76 1.34 5.24 4.04
CA THR A 76 1.73 4.81 5.39
C THR A 76 0.77 5.34 6.44
N ALA A 77 0.45 6.63 6.41
CA ALA A 77 -0.29 7.34 7.44
C ALA A 77 -1.75 7.66 7.07
N GLY A 78 -2.19 7.32 5.86
CA GLY A 78 -3.49 7.68 5.32
C GLY A 78 -3.54 9.10 4.78
N THR A 79 -4.65 9.43 4.13
CA THR A 79 -4.95 10.77 3.64
C THR A 79 -5.98 11.44 4.56
N SER A 80 -5.87 12.75 4.72
CA SER A 80 -6.73 13.54 5.62
C SER A 80 -7.99 14.07 4.93
N GLY A 81 -9.02 14.37 5.72
CA GLY A 81 -10.25 15.04 5.27
C GLY A 81 -11.41 14.06 5.10
N ASP A 82 -12.58 14.61 4.75
CA ASP A 82 -13.83 13.83 4.62
C ASP A 82 -13.79 12.81 3.47
N GLU A 83 -12.89 13.04 2.51
CA GLU A 83 -12.60 12.14 1.38
C GLU A 83 -11.26 11.41 1.56
N GLY A 84 -10.68 11.46 2.76
CA GLY A 84 -9.45 10.73 3.09
C GLY A 84 -9.69 9.24 3.30
N GLY A 85 -8.62 8.46 3.26
CA GLY A 85 -8.67 7.02 3.52
C GLY A 85 -7.52 6.50 4.35
N ASP A 86 -7.72 5.30 4.86
CA ASP A 86 -6.82 4.63 5.80
C ASP A 86 -5.51 4.19 5.13
N GLY A 87 -4.39 4.47 5.79
CA GLY A 87 -3.07 3.95 5.45
C GLY A 87 -2.72 2.70 6.26
N LEU A 88 -1.45 2.30 6.21
CA LEU A 88 -0.93 1.18 7.00
C LEU A 88 -1.11 1.37 8.50
N VAL A 89 -0.95 2.60 9.01
CA VAL A 89 -1.11 2.92 10.45
C VAL A 89 -2.52 2.59 10.93
N GLN A 90 -3.54 3.06 10.23
CA GLN A 90 -4.95 2.85 10.61
C GLN A 90 -5.29 1.36 10.59
N ASN A 91 -4.88 0.66 9.53
CA ASN A 91 -5.10 -0.77 9.37
C ASN A 91 -4.38 -1.60 10.45
N LEU A 92 -3.13 -1.25 10.80
CA LEU A 92 -2.40 -1.91 11.89
C LEU A 92 -3.04 -1.65 13.25
N ASN A 93 -3.49 -0.42 13.52
CA ASN A 93 -4.18 -0.09 14.77
C ASN A 93 -5.53 -0.80 14.88
N LEU A 94 -6.26 -0.94 13.78
CA LEU A 94 -7.56 -1.59 13.76
C LEU A 94 -7.46 -3.12 13.91
N TYR A 95 -6.52 -3.75 13.20
CA TYR A 95 -6.48 -5.21 13.09
C TYR A 95 -5.38 -5.89 13.90
N GLY A 96 -4.36 -5.15 14.36
CA GLY A 96 -3.26 -5.63 15.21
C GLY A 96 -2.24 -6.53 14.52
N ALA A 97 -2.65 -7.36 13.56
CA ALA A 97 -1.79 -8.27 12.82
C ALA A 97 -1.44 -7.73 11.43
N LEU A 98 -0.16 -7.85 11.03
CA LEU A 98 0.35 -7.31 9.76
C LEU A 98 -0.41 -7.82 8.53
N TYR A 99 -0.68 -9.12 8.43
CA TYR A 99 -1.39 -9.69 7.28
C TYR A 99 -2.87 -9.32 7.25
N ASN A 100 -3.49 -9.11 8.42
CA ASN A 100 -4.83 -8.59 8.53
C ASN A 100 -4.87 -7.12 8.07
N ALA A 101 -3.88 -6.33 8.48
CA ALA A 101 -3.72 -4.95 8.03
C ALA A 101 -3.47 -4.86 6.51
N ALA A 102 -2.72 -5.79 5.92
CA ALA A 102 -2.53 -5.87 4.48
C ALA A 102 -3.85 -6.14 3.74
N ARG A 103 -4.71 -7.03 4.25
CA ARG A 103 -6.05 -7.23 3.68
C ARG A 103 -6.90 -5.98 3.81
N GLY A 104 -6.91 -5.36 4.98
CA GLY A 104 -7.61 -4.09 5.22
C GLY A 104 -7.14 -2.98 4.27
N TYR A 105 -5.84 -2.85 4.03
CA TYR A 105 -5.29 -1.88 3.07
C TYR A 105 -5.78 -2.14 1.64
N ASN A 106 -5.84 -3.41 1.22
CA ASN A 106 -6.25 -3.78 -0.14
C ASN A 106 -7.76 -3.65 -0.39
N SER A 107 -8.60 -4.13 0.53
CA SER A 107 -10.06 -4.22 0.32
C SER A 107 -10.89 -3.32 1.23
N GLY A 108 -10.26 -2.58 2.15
CA GLY A 108 -10.93 -1.74 3.15
C GLY A 108 -11.52 -2.51 4.34
N TYR A 109 -11.57 -3.85 4.28
CA TYR A 109 -12.08 -4.69 5.36
C TYR A 109 -11.60 -6.14 5.24
N ILE A 110 -11.71 -6.88 6.35
CA ILE A 110 -11.48 -8.33 6.39
C ILE A 110 -12.82 -9.05 6.17
N PRO A 111 -12.89 -10.03 5.24
CA PRO A 111 -14.06 -10.89 5.06
C PRO A 111 -14.55 -11.50 6.38
N LYS A 112 -15.87 -11.67 6.55
CA LYS A 112 -16.46 -12.29 7.76
C LYS A 112 -15.93 -13.69 8.06
N SER A 113 -15.46 -14.41 7.03
CA SER A 113 -14.84 -15.72 7.15
C SER A 113 -13.48 -15.69 7.86
N GLY A 114 -12.83 -14.53 7.94
CA GLY A 114 -11.43 -14.39 8.38
C GLY A 114 -10.41 -14.93 7.36
N ASN A 115 -10.86 -15.44 6.20
CA ASN A 115 -9.98 -15.94 5.17
C ASN A 115 -9.34 -14.76 4.42
N LEU A 116 -8.04 -14.56 4.62
CA LEU A 116 -7.31 -13.45 3.99
C LEU A 116 -7.04 -13.65 2.48
N SER A 117 -7.35 -14.83 1.94
CA SER A 117 -7.32 -15.09 0.49
C SER A 117 -8.67 -14.83 -0.18
N ASP A 118 -9.73 -14.56 0.58
CA ASP A 118 -10.97 -14.05 0.01
C ASP A 118 -10.74 -12.57 -0.39
N PRO A 119 -10.98 -12.22 -1.66
CA PRO A 119 -10.64 -10.89 -2.20
C PRO A 119 -11.40 -9.75 -1.54
N ALA A 120 -12.56 -9.98 -0.92
CA ALA A 120 -13.43 -8.91 -0.41
C ALA A 120 -13.74 -7.81 -1.46
N GLY A 121 -13.75 -8.17 -2.75
CA GLY A 121 -13.95 -7.23 -3.87
C GLY A 121 -12.67 -6.53 -4.37
N ALA A 122 -11.49 -6.99 -3.95
CA ALA A 122 -10.18 -6.53 -4.42
C ALA A 122 -9.29 -7.71 -4.85
N THR A 123 -7.96 -7.55 -4.84
CA THR A 123 -7.02 -8.59 -5.31
C THR A 123 -6.93 -9.76 -4.34
N ALA A 124 -7.32 -10.97 -4.76
CA ALA A 124 -7.36 -12.16 -3.91
C ALA A 124 -6.00 -12.53 -3.31
N CYS A 125 -4.92 -12.49 -4.10
CA CYS A 125 -3.58 -12.89 -3.69
C CYS A 125 -2.81 -11.84 -2.89
N TYR A 126 -3.38 -10.64 -2.67
CA TYR A 126 -2.65 -9.50 -2.10
C TYR A 126 -1.85 -9.86 -0.84
N VAL A 127 -2.49 -10.54 0.11
CA VAL A 127 -1.87 -10.90 1.39
C VAL A 127 -0.77 -11.95 1.23
N SER A 128 -0.97 -12.96 0.39
CA SER A 128 0.08 -13.95 0.13
C SER A 128 1.26 -13.32 -0.59
N ASP A 129 1.02 -12.39 -1.49
CA ASP A 129 2.04 -11.68 -2.25
C ASP A 129 2.85 -10.70 -1.37
N ILE A 130 2.21 -10.06 -0.39
CA ILE A 130 2.89 -9.32 0.68
C ILE A 130 3.73 -10.26 1.54
N ALA A 131 3.18 -11.39 2.00
CA ALA A 131 3.92 -12.36 2.80
C ALA A 131 5.15 -12.90 2.06
N ASN A 132 5.00 -13.20 0.77
CA ASN A 132 6.09 -13.66 -0.09
C ASN A 132 7.19 -12.59 -0.23
N ARG A 133 6.83 -11.31 -0.45
CA ARG A 133 7.80 -10.20 -0.49
C ARG A 133 8.57 -10.04 0.82
N LEU A 134 7.92 -10.26 1.96
CA LEU A 134 8.53 -10.13 3.29
C LEU A 134 9.39 -11.34 3.69
N THR A 135 9.09 -12.53 3.15
CA THR A 135 9.75 -13.79 3.56
C THR A 135 10.77 -14.32 2.54
N GLY A 136 10.92 -13.69 1.37
CA GLY A 136 12.07 -13.92 0.49
C GLY A 136 11.76 -14.44 -0.91
N TRP A 137 10.57 -14.18 -1.47
CA TRP A 137 10.27 -14.48 -2.86
C TRP A 137 10.79 -13.38 -3.80
N VAL A 138 12.11 -13.35 -4.00
CA VAL A 138 12.79 -12.29 -4.78
C VAL A 138 12.80 -12.53 -6.29
N ASN A 139 12.61 -13.77 -6.76
CA ASN A 139 12.81 -14.14 -8.19
C ASN A 139 11.72 -15.04 -8.78
N ALA A 140 10.67 -15.38 -8.04
CA ALA A 140 9.62 -16.24 -8.56
C ALA A 140 8.48 -15.40 -9.15
N THR A 141 8.04 -15.77 -10.35
CA THR A 141 6.86 -15.19 -10.99
C THR A 141 5.64 -15.44 -10.09
N SER A 142 4.92 -14.38 -9.73
CA SER A 142 3.64 -14.54 -9.03
C SER A 142 2.70 -15.38 -9.91
N LYS A 143 2.10 -16.40 -9.32
CA LYS A 143 1.03 -17.20 -9.96
C LYS A 143 -0.35 -16.62 -9.69
N CYS A 144 -0.42 -15.43 -9.08
CA CYS A 144 -1.66 -14.73 -8.92
C CYS A 144 -2.19 -14.35 -10.30
N THR A 145 -3.35 -14.91 -10.66
CA THR A 145 -4.17 -14.39 -11.73
C THR A 145 -5.19 -13.47 -11.08
N GLU A 146 -5.19 -12.20 -11.49
CA GLU A 146 -6.27 -11.27 -11.18
C GLU A 146 -7.50 -11.79 -11.94
N ASP A 147 -8.29 -12.67 -11.29
CA ASP A 147 -9.56 -13.18 -11.83
C ASP A 147 -10.71 -12.29 -11.34
#